data_AF-A0A968PMV2-F1
#
_entry.id   AF-A0A968PMV2-F1
#
_cell.length_a   1.000
_cell.length_b   1.000
_cell.length_c   1.000
_cell.angle_alpha   90.00
_cell.angle_beta   90.00
_cell.angle_gamma   90.00
#
_symmetry.space_group_name_H-M   'P 1'
#
loop_
_entity.id
_entity.type
_entity.pdbx_description
1 polymer ?
#
loop_
_entity_poly.entity_id
_entity_poly.type
_entity_poly.pdbx_seq_one_letter_code
_entity_poly.pdbx_strand_id
1 'polypeptide(L)'
;MLQPKEPAKELGQQARQQYLMQARQIVGQPNLDYSTLYQRFAENDWAAIKLDEAVVVAALKAGITPKTTVNMLHQGPYVQHQVHVRQVPVLAMSQYARGTVIQVMHQLLKRRHDSGCNSSVETQLDHQSGMKLS
;
A
#
# COMPACT_ATOMS: atom_id res chain seq x y z
N MET A 1 11.55 -19.00 -17.71
CA MET A 1 11.48 -18.20 -16.46
C MET A 1 11.07 -16.79 -16.83
N LEU A 2 10.10 -16.21 -16.13
CA LEU A 2 9.76 -14.80 -16.31
C LEU A 2 10.92 -13.94 -15.84
N GLN A 3 11.33 -12.99 -16.68
CA GLN A 3 12.35 -12.01 -16.33
C GLN A 3 11.72 -10.61 -16.30
N PRO A 4 11.91 -9.86 -15.20
CA PRO A 4 11.47 -8.48 -15.17
C PRO A 4 12.29 -7.64 -16.16
N LYS A 5 11.66 -6.66 -16.78
CA LYS A 5 12.38 -5.65 -17.58
C LYS A 5 13.15 -4.74 -16.63
N GLU A 6 14.44 -4.53 -16.83
CA GLU A 6 15.21 -3.58 -16.02
C GLU A 6 14.81 -2.11 -16.31
N PRO A 7 14.76 -1.22 -15.29
CA PRO A 7 14.44 0.18 -15.51
C PRO A 7 15.65 0.85 -16.14
N ALA A 8 15.44 1.48 -17.30
CA ALA A 8 16.50 2.14 -18.05
C ALA A 8 17.00 3.46 -17.42
N LYS A 9 16.25 4.01 -16.46
CA LYS A 9 16.54 5.31 -15.83
C LYS A 9 16.66 5.15 -14.32
N GLU A 10 17.54 5.97 -13.73
CA GLU A 10 17.78 6.00 -12.28
C GLU A 10 16.48 6.16 -11.46
N LEU A 11 15.58 7.05 -11.89
CA LEU A 11 14.28 7.22 -11.24
C LEU A 11 13.46 5.93 -11.17
N GLY A 12 13.53 5.09 -12.21
CA GLY A 12 12.87 3.79 -12.23
C GLY A 12 13.54 2.78 -11.29
N GLN A 13 14.88 2.82 -11.21
CA GLN A 13 15.66 1.97 -10.31
C GLN A 13 15.36 2.32 -8.84
N GLN A 14 15.35 3.60 -8.50
CA GLN A 14 14.99 4.08 -7.16
C GLN A 14 13.56 3.70 -6.79
N ALA A 15 12.60 3.89 -7.69
CA ALA A 15 11.21 3.51 -7.44
C ALA A 15 11.05 1.99 -7.23
N ARG A 16 11.80 1.17 -7.98
CA ARG A 16 11.84 -0.29 -7.80
C ARG A 16 12.43 -0.66 -6.45
N GLN A 17 13.53 -0.03 -6.05
CA GLN A 17 14.16 -0.28 -4.76
C GLN A 17 13.21 0.06 -3.60
N GLN A 18 12.50 1.19 -3.71
CA GLN A 18 11.49 1.59 -2.72
C GLN A 18 10.32 0.60 -2.68
N TYR A 19 9.80 0.15 -3.83
CA TYR A 19 8.78 -0.89 -3.88
C TYR A 19 9.26 -2.18 -3.21
N LEU A 20 10.46 -2.66 -3.58
CA LEU A 20 11.04 -3.88 -3.05
C LEU A 20 11.25 -3.81 -1.54
N MET A 21 11.68 -2.65 -1.03
CA MET A 21 11.83 -2.42 0.40
C MET A 21 10.50 -2.62 1.16
N GLN A 22 9.39 -2.07 0.65
CA GLN A 22 8.07 -2.28 1.26
C GLN A 22 7.62 -3.74 1.11
N ALA A 23 7.80 -4.34 -0.07
CA ALA A 23 7.41 -5.72 -0.33
C ALA A 23 8.15 -6.72 0.57
N ARG A 24 9.44 -6.50 0.86
CA ARG A 24 10.23 -7.33 1.80
C ARG A 24 9.60 -7.40 3.19
N GLN A 25 9.13 -6.25 3.69
CA GLN A 25 8.48 -6.17 5.00
C GLN A 25 7.14 -6.90 4.99
N ILE A 26 6.34 -6.74 3.92
CA ILE A 26 5.02 -7.36 3.78
C ILE A 26 5.13 -8.89 3.62
N VAL A 27 6.09 -9.36 2.83
CA VAL A 27 6.32 -10.79 2.57
C VAL A 27 7.09 -11.45 3.73
N GLY A 28 7.67 -10.68 4.65
CA GLY A 28 8.47 -11.19 5.76
C GLY A 28 9.81 -11.80 5.32
N GLN A 29 10.36 -11.35 4.20
CA GLN A 29 11.60 -11.88 3.62
C GLN A 29 12.59 -10.73 3.37
N PRO A 30 13.50 -10.42 4.31
CA PRO A 30 14.37 -9.23 4.23
C PRO A 30 15.36 -9.28 3.07
N ASN A 31 15.77 -10.48 2.65
CA ASN A 31 16.75 -10.68 1.56
C ASN A 31 16.09 -10.95 0.20
N LEU A 32 14.76 -10.81 0.09
CA LEU A 32 14.04 -11.04 -1.17
C LEU A 32 14.56 -10.08 -2.25
N ASP A 33 15.05 -10.62 -3.36
CA ASP A 33 15.40 -9.82 -4.54
C ASP A 33 14.17 -9.58 -5.43
N TYR A 34 14.30 -8.63 -6.36
CA TYR A 34 13.20 -8.25 -7.23
C TYR A 34 12.82 -9.34 -8.24
N SER A 35 13.78 -10.12 -8.74
CA SER A 35 13.52 -11.19 -9.73
C SER A 35 12.67 -12.31 -9.10
N THR A 36 13.01 -12.71 -7.88
CA THR A 36 12.27 -13.69 -7.10
C THR A 36 10.87 -13.18 -6.76
N LEU A 37 10.75 -11.91 -6.35
CA LEU A 37 9.45 -11.28 -6.11
C LEU A 37 8.60 -11.26 -7.41
N TYR A 38 9.21 -10.88 -8.53
CA TYR A 38 8.53 -10.81 -9.82
C TYR A 38 8.01 -12.19 -10.23
N GLN A 39 8.84 -13.23 -10.17
CA GLN A 39 8.44 -14.60 -10.52
C GLN A 39 7.29 -15.12 -9.66
N ARG A 40 7.26 -14.79 -8.36
CA ARG A 40 6.21 -15.26 -7.45
C ARG A 40 4.85 -14.62 -7.71
N PHE A 41 4.82 -13.35 -8.11
CA PHE A 41 3.58 -12.57 -8.16
C PHE A 41 3.09 -12.25 -9.57
N ALA A 42 3.98 -12.11 -10.57
CA ALA A 42 3.64 -11.54 -11.89
C ALA A 42 2.48 -12.24 -12.62
N GLU A 43 2.34 -13.56 -12.51
CA GLU A 43 1.28 -14.34 -13.18
C GLU A 43 0.00 -14.51 -12.36
N ASN A 44 0.03 -14.20 -11.07
CA ASN A 44 -1.14 -14.30 -10.20
C ASN A 44 -1.70 -12.89 -9.95
N ASP A 45 -2.61 -12.46 -10.85
CA ASP A 45 -3.19 -11.11 -10.83
C ASP A 45 -3.75 -10.74 -9.45
N TRP A 46 -4.49 -11.65 -8.80
CA TRP A 46 -5.07 -11.39 -7.48
C TRP A 46 -3.99 -11.17 -6.42
N ALA A 47 -2.99 -12.06 -6.33
CA ALA A 47 -1.92 -11.94 -5.35
C ALA A 47 -1.06 -10.69 -5.59
N ALA A 48 -0.78 -10.36 -6.84
CA ALA A 48 -0.01 -9.18 -7.21
C ALA A 48 -0.74 -7.87 -6.88
N ILE A 49 -2.05 -7.79 -7.16
CA ILE A 49 -2.88 -6.65 -6.79
C ILE A 49 -2.96 -6.50 -5.27
N LYS A 50 -3.06 -7.60 -4.51
CA LYS A 50 -3.03 -7.54 -3.03
C LYS A 50 -1.69 -7.10 -2.47
N LEU A 51 -0.59 -7.50 -3.10
CA LEU A 51 0.72 -6.98 -2.75
C LEU A 51 0.81 -5.46 -3.02
N ASP A 52 0.32 -4.99 -4.16
CA ASP A 52 0.29 -3.55 -4.49
C ASP A 52 -0.52 -2.75 -3.47
N GLU A 53 -1.72 -3.21 -3.11
CA GLU A 53 -2.53 -2.58 -2.04
C GLU A 53 -1.76 -2.50 -0.71
N ALA A 54 -1.11 -3.60 -0.29
CA ALA A 54 -0.34 -3.65 0.94
C ALA A 54 0.89 -2.72 0.91
N VAL A 55 1.60 -2.65 -0.22
CA VAL A 55 2.73 -1.74 -0.44
C VAL A 55 2.29 -0.29 -0.32
N VAL A 56 1.15 0.07 -0.91
CA VAL A 56 0.57 1.42 -0.79
C VAL A 56 0.23 1.76 0.65
N VAL A 57 -0.43 0.84 1.37
CA VAL A 57 -0.74 1.05 2.80
C VAL A 57 0.54 1.30 3.60
N ALA A 58 1.56 0.46 3.43
CA ALA A 58 2.83 0.59 4.14
C ALA A 58 3.55 1.90 3.81
N ALA A 59 3.63 2.26 2.52
CA ALA A 59 4.29 3.48 2.05
C ALA A 59 3.60 4.74 2.60
N LEU A 60 2.28 4.83 2.50
CA LEU A 60 1.52 5.98 2.99
C LEU A 60 1.61 6.13 4.52
N LYS A 61 1.57 5.01 5.26
CA LYS A 61 1.77 5.02 6.73
C LYS A 61 3.18 5.46 7.12
N ALA A 62 4.18 5.15 6.30
CA ALA A 62 5.56 5.60 6.47
C ALA A 62 5.79 7.08 6.05
N GLY A 63 4.74 7.81 5.65
CA GLY A 63 4.83 9.21 5.25
C GLY A 63 5.33 9.43 3.81
N ILE A 64 5.44 8.37 3.00
CA ILE A 64 5.78 8.50 1.58
C ILE A 64 4.60 9.17 0.86
N THR A 65 4.91 10.17 0.03
CA THR A 65 3.86 10.95 -0.66
C THR A 65 3.04 10.08 -1.62
N PRO A 66 1.77 10.43 -1.90
CA PRO A 66 0.96 9.71 -2.88
C PRO A 66 1.61 9.65 -4.26
N LYS A 67 2.23 10.76 -4.71
CA LYS A 67 2.95 10.83 -5.99
C LYS A 67 4.10 9.83 -6.06
N THR A 68 4.92 9.76 -5.02
CA THR A 68 6.02 8.79 -4.94
C THR A 68 5.49 7.36 -4.90
N THR A 69 4.41 7.12 -4.15
CA THR A 69 3.78 5.79 -4.05
C THR A 69 3.23 5.31 -5.40
N VAL A 70 2.64 6.20 -6.21
CA VAL A 70 2.24 5.87 -7.59
C VAL A 70 3.44 5.42 -8.42
N ASN A 71 4.56 6.16 -8.36
CA ASN A 71 5.77 5.79 -9.10
C ASN A 71 6.35 4.43 -8.65
N MET A 72 6.24 4.10 -7.36
CA MET A 72 6.62 2.78 -6.84
C MET A 72 5.77 1.67 -7.47
N LEU A 73 4.44 1.86 -7.56
CA LEU A 73 3.54 0.87 -8.16
C LEU A 73 3.82 0.62 -9.64
N HIS A 74 4.30 1.62 -10.39
CA HIS A 74 4.75 1.39 -11.77
C HIS A 74 5.89 0.37 -11.86
N GLN A 75 6.62 0.14 -10.77
CA GLN A 75 7.68 -0.86 -10.66
C GLN A 75 7.21 -2.14 -9.94
N GLY A 76 5.94 -2.28 -9.58
CA GLY A 76 5.39 -3.51 -9.00
C GLY A 76 5.31 -4.65 -10.03
N PRO A 77 5.37 -5.93 -9.59
CA PRO A 77 5.29 -7.07 -10.49
C PRO A 77 4.05 -7.06 -11.40
N TYR A 78 2.89 -6.65 -10.86
CA TYR A 78 1.65 -6.58 -11.63
C TYR A 78 1.79 -5.61 -12.81
N VAL A 79 2.10 -4.34 -12.55
CA VAL A 79 2.21 -3.32 -13.60
C VAL A 79 3.28 -3.69 -14.62
N GLN A 80 4.44 -4.17 -14.17
CA GLN A 80 5.52 -4.57 -15.07
C GLN A 80 5.11 -5.75 -15.97
N HIS A 81 4.41 -6.75 -15.44
CA HIS A 81 3.93 -7.88 -16.22
C HIS A 81 2.82 -7.48 -17.22
N GLN A 82 1.86 -6.67 -16.77
CA GLN A 82 0.78 -6.18 -17.63
C GLN A 82 1.34 -5.38 -18.81
N VAL A 83 2.28 -4.45 -18.56
CA VAL A 83 2.84 -3.60 -19.62
C VAL A 83 3.79 -4.37 -20.53
N HIS A 84 4.72 -5.14 -19.99
CA HIS A 84 5.84 -5.69 -20.78
C HIS A 84 5.62 -7.09 -21.31
N VAL A 85 4.73 -7.87 -20.69
CA VAL A 85 4.41 -9.24 -21.15
C VAL A 85 3.05 -9.25 -21.83
N ARG A 86 2.01 -8.72 -21.17
CA ARG A 86 0.64 -8.72 -21.70
C ARG A 86 0.33 -7.54 -22.63
N GLN A 87 1.29 -6.65 -22.86
CA GLN A 87 1.17 -5.48 -23.75
C GLN A 87 -0.02 -4.57 -23.42
N VAL A 88 -0.43 -4.52 -22.15
CA VAL A 88 -1.48 -3.60 -21.70
C VAL A 88 -0.96 -2.16 -21.81
N PRO A 89 -1.74 -1.23 -22.37
CA PRO A 89 -1.31 0.15 -22.54
C PRO A 89 -0.81 0.79 -21.24
N VAL A 90 0.34 1.46 -21.31
CA VAL A 90 0.96 2.16 -20.16
C VAL A 90 0.00 3.15 -19.51
N LEU A 91 -0.84 3.81 -20.31
CA LEU A 91 -1.87 4.73 -19.82
C LEU A 91 -2.87 4.03 -18.88
N ALA A 92 -3.33 2.83 -19.25
CA ALA A 92 -4.27 2.05 -18.43
C ALA A 92 -3.61 1.64 -17.10
N MET A 93 -2.37 1.17 -17.13
CA MET A 93 -1.65 0.81 -15.90
C MET A 93 -1.26 2.03 -15.05
N SER A 94 -1.14 3.20 -15.65
CA SER A 94 -0.97 4.46 -14.92
C SER A 94 -2.27 4.94 -14.26
N GLN A 95 -3.43 4.61 -14.84
CA GLN A 95 -4.72 4.83 -14.18
C GLN A 95 -4.92 3.84 -13.04
N TYR A 96 -4.58 2.57 -13.23
CA TYR A 96 -4.56 1.55 -12.17
C TYR A 96 -3.74 2.02 -10.96
N ALA A 97 -2.46 2.36 -11.16
CA ALA A 97 -1.58 2.76 -10.05
C ALA A 97 -2.13 3.97 -9.27
N ARG A 98 -2.61 5.00 -9.98
CA ARG A 98 -3.26 6.16 -9.35
C ARG A 98 -4.54 5.78 -8.60
N GLY A 99 -5.38 4.96 -9.20
CA GLY A 99 -6.63 4.48 -8.62
C GLY A 99 -6.39 3.73 -7.32
N THR A 100 -5.43 2.80 -7.30
CA THR A 100 -5.05 2.03 -6.10
C THR A 100 -4.60 2.96 -4.97
N VAL A 101 -3.76 3.95 -5.27
CA VAL A 101 -3.30 4.92 -4.25
C VAL A 101 -4.46 5.75 -3.69
N ILE A 102 -5.32 6.29 -4.55
CA ILE A 102 -6.48 7.09 -4.13
C ILE A 102 -7.44 6.24 -3.27
N GLN A 103 -7.73 5.02 -3.71
CA GLN A 103 -8.60 4.10 -2.98
C GLN A 103 -8.06 3.82 -1.58
N VAL A 104 -6.77 3.49 -1.44
CA VAL A 104 -6.16 3.22 -0.14
C VAL A 104 -6.13 4.47 0.73
N MET A 105 -5.83 5.64 0.17
CA MET A 105 -5.89 6.91 0.90
C MET A 105 -7.27 7.14 1.51
N HIS A 106 -8.34 6.98 0.72
CA HIS A 106 -9.71 7.11 1.21
C HIS A 106 -10.02 6.10 2.33
N GLN A 107 -9.57 4.86 2.19
CA GLN A 107 -9.74 3.84 3.24
C GLN A 107 -9.01 4.20 4.55
N LEU A 108 -7.78 4.73 4.46
CA LEU A 108 -7.01 5.16 5.63
C LEU A 108 -7.64 6.39 6.32
N LEU A 109 -8.14 7.35 5.54
CA LEU A 109 -8.86 8.52 6.08
C LEU A 109 -10.16 8.11 6.77
N LYS A 110 -10.95 7.22 6.15
CA LYS A 110 -12.19 6.71 6.75
C LYS A 110 -11.92 5.99 8.07
N ARG A 111 -10.93 5.09 8.12
CA ARG A 111 -10.55 4.39 9.36
C ARG A 111 -10.13 5.34 10.48
N ARG A 112 -9.42 6.43 10.15
CA ARG A 112 -9.04 7.45 11.15
C ARG A 112 -10.27 8.16 11.72
N HIS A 113 -11.24 8.49 10.86
CA HIS A 113 -12.50 9.10 11.28
C HIS A 113 -13.30 8.17 12.20
N ASP A 114 -13.43 6.90 11.82
CA ASP A 114 -14.16 5.90 12.62
C ASP A 114 -13.48 5.61 13.97
N SER A 115 -12.14 5.66 14.02
CA SER A 115 -11.37 5.44 15.27
C SER A 115 -11.38 6.64 16.22
N GLY A 116 -11.71 7.86 15.73
CA GLY A 116 -11.77 9.07 16.54
C GLY A 116 -13.11 9.30 17.25
N CYS A 117 -14.14 8.53 16.92
CA CYS A 117 -15.51 8.74 17.45
C CYS A 117 -15.84 7.89 18.70
N ASN A 118 -14.90 7.07 19.19
CA ASN A 118 -15.13 6.12 20.29
C ASN A 118 -14.43 6.47 21.62
N SER A 119 -13.92 7.69 21.80
CA SER A 119 -13.16 8.07 23.02
C SER A 119 -13.86 9.06 23.95
N SER A 120 -15.19 9.23 23.86
CA SER A 120 -15.93 10.16 24.73
C SER A 120 -17.22 9.57 25.31
N VAL A 121 -17.17 8.40 25.93
CA VAL A 121 -18.22 7.97 26.88
C VAL A 121 -17.59 7.05 27.94
N GLU A 122 -17.01 7.60 29.00
CA GLU A 122 -16.91 6.98 30.34
C GLU A 122 -16.11 7.89 31.29
N THR A 123 -16.64 9.06 31.64
CA THR A 123 -16.26 9.73 32.90
C THR A 123 -17.39 10.66 33.34
N GLN A 124 -18.41 10.10 34.00
CA GLN A 124 -19.29 10.83 34.93
C GLN A 124 -20.24 9.83 35.61
N LEU A 125 -20.60 10.13 36.86
CA LEU A 125 -21.17 9.28 37.92
C LEU A 125 -20.03 8.58 38.68
N ASP A 126 -19.55 9.07 39.82
CA ASP A 126 -20.30 9.47 41.01
C ASP A 126 -19.69 10.69 41.69
N HIS A 127 -20.51 11.69 42.05
CA HIS A 127 -20.42 12.47 43.30
C HIS A 127 -21.58 13.49 43.38
N GLN A 128 -22.62 13.16 44.15
CA GLN A 128 -23.36 14.06 45.06
C GLN A 128 -24.50 13.24 45.70
N SER A 129 -24.39 12.81 46.95
CA SER A 129 -24.57 13.58 48.19
C SER A 129 -26.03 14.02 48.43
N GLY A 130 -26.63 13.45 49.48
CA GLY A 130 -27.73 14.06 50.21
C GLY A 130 -28.92 13.14 50.51
N MET A 131 -29.04 12.66 51.75
CA MET A 131 -30.18 13.02 52.62
C MET A 131 -30.03 12.43 54.04
N LYS A 132 -30.02 13.33 55.03
CA LYS A 132 -30.43 13.09 56.41
C LYS A 132 -31.93 12.75 56.47
N LEU A 133 -32.32 12.11 57.59
CA LEU A 133 -33.64 11.88 58.23
C LEU A 133 -33.75 10.36 58.50
N SER A 134 -33.89 9.85 59.71
CA SER A 134 -34.29 10.39 61.03
C SER A 134 -33.58 9.61 62.14
#